data_AF-A0A383CD96-F1
#
_entry.id   AF-A0A383CD96-F1
#
_cell.length_a   1.000
_cell.length_b   1.000
_cell.length_c   1.000
_cell.angle_alpha   90.00
_cell.angle_beta   90.00
_cell.angle_gamma   90.00
#
_symmetry.space_group_name_H-M   'P 1'
#
loop_
_entity.id
_entity.type
_entity.pdbx_description
1 polymer ?
#
loop_
_entity_poly.entity_id
_entity_poly.type
_entity_poly.pdbx_seq_one_letter_code
_entity_poly.pdbx_strand_id
1 'polypeptide(L)'
;RYQEMCGKQIKETRRCRTVDYDGHARHLISSDGTIYNCHHLLYKEKHPIGHIDNGWPENILDPIVCGEYGHCNPCDFRDMEVLPADSSIYKPVSLINT
;
A
#
# COMPACT_ATOMS: atom_id res chain seq x y z
N ARG A 1 -7.77 -7.71 18.11
CA ARG A 1 -7.17 -6.44 17.62
C ARG A 1 -7.57 -6.08 16.17
N TYR A 2 -8.18 -6.99 15.39
CA TYR A 2 -8.55 -6.72 13.97
C TYR A 2 -9.96 -7.20 13.56
N GLN A 3 -10.81 -7.60 14.52
CA GLN A 3 -12.12 -8.22 14.25
C GLN A 3 -13.10 -7.31 13.49
N GLU A 4 -12.92 -5.99 13.57
CA GLU A 4 -13.76 -5.01 12.87
C GLU A 4 -13.15 -4.45 11.58
N MET A 5 -11.91 -4.83 11.23
CA MET A 5 -11.23 -4.25 10.06
C MET A 5 -11.62 -4.95 8.75
N CYS A 6 -11.98 -6.23 8.78
CA CYS A 6 -12.47 -6.94 7.59
C CYS A 6 -13.85 -6.47 7.11
N GLY A 7 -14.62 -5.76 7.96
CA GLY A 7 -15.99 -5.32 7.65
C GLY A 7 -16.14 -3.85 7.25
N LYS A 8 -15.08 -3.04 7.38
CA LYS A 8 -15.12 -1.59 7.09
C LYS A 8 -14.30 -1.32 5.83
N GLN A 9 -14.96 -1.21 4.67
CA GLN A 9 -14.33 -0.71 3.44
C GLN A 9 -14.24 0.81 3.48
N ILE A 10 -13.30 1.32 4.28
CA ILE A 10 -13.03 2.76 4.31
C ILE A 10 -11.97 3.05 3.25
N LYS A 11 -12.39 3.62 2.11
CA LYS A 11 -11.44 4.11 1.10
C LYS A 11 -10.89 5.46 1.54
N GLU A 12 -9.60 5.50 1.84
CA GLU A 12 -8.90 6.75 2.15
C GLU A 12 -7.63 6.88 1.32
N THR A 13 -7.20 8.13 1.12
CA THR A 13 -5.83 8.40 0.68
C THR A 13 -4.94 8.43 1.92
N ARG A 14 -3.90 7.60 1.98
CA ARG A 14 -2.94 7.54 3.09
C ARG A 14 -1.52 7.58 2.58
N ARG A 15 -0.59 8.06 3.41
CA ARG A 15 0.84 7.88 3.17
C ARG A 15 1.29 6.58 3.84
N CYS A 16 1.81 5.64 3.06
CA CYS A 16 2.18 4.30 3.54
C CYS A 16 3.67 4.05 3.27
N ARG A 17 4.34 3.35 4.17
CA ARG A 17 5.67 2.81 3.96
C ARG A 17 5.62 1.28 4.08
N THR A 18 6.15 0.58 3.08
CA THR A 18 6.09 -0.87 2.96
C THR A 18 7.36 -1.51 3.50
N VAL A 19 7.43 -1.63 4.82
CA VAL A 19 8.56 -2.19 5.56
C VAL A 19 8.11 -3.28 6.54
N ASP A 20 9.05 -4.11 7.01
CA ASP A 20 8.86 -4.96 8.20
C ASP A 20 9.20 -4.21 9.50
N TYR A 21 9.10 -4.90 10.65
CA TYR A 21 9.41 -4.33 11.97
C TYR A 21 10.86 -3.84 12.11
N ASP A 22 11.79 -4.42 11.36
CA ASP A 22 13.21 -4.07 11.39
C ASP A 22 13.55 -2.96 10.37
N GLY A 23 12.55 -2.47 9.63
CA GLY A 23 12.70 -1.40 8.64
C GLY A 23 13.16 -1.89 7.26
N HIS A 24 13.18 -3.19 7.00
CA HIS A 24 13.53 -3.71 5.68
C HIS A 24 12.38 -3.55 4.70
N ALA A 25 12.71 -3.23 3.44
CA ALA A 25 11.75 -3.10 2.37
C ALA A 25 10.96 -4.40 2.18
N ARG A 26 9.64 -4.27 2.08
CA ARG A 26 8.74 -5.41 1.93
C ARG A 26 7.78 -5.16 0.77
N HIS A 27 8.02 -5.87 -0.32
CA HIS A 27 7.31 -5.71 -1.58
C HIS A 27 6.89 -7.07 -2.13
N LEU A 28 5.97 -7.05 -3.08
CA LEU A 28 5.51 -8.23 -3.79
C LEU A 28 6.15 -8.27 -5.16
N ILE A 29 6.41 -9.46 -5.66
CA ILE A 29 6.94 -9.70 -7.00
C ILE A 29 5.96 -10.63 -7.69
N SER A 30 5.38 -10.22 -8.82
CA SER A 30 4.54 -11.08 -9.65
C SER A 30 5.40 -12.11 -10.40
N SER A 31 4.74 -13.11 -11.00
CA SER A 31 5.43 -14.22 -11.68
C SER A 31 6.27 -13.80 -12.89
N ASP A 32 5.99 -12.63 -13.46
CA ASP A 32 6.77 -12.03 -14.55
C ASP A 32 8.02 -11.29 -14.04
N GLY A 33 8.12 -10.99 -12.74
CA GLY A 33 9.21 -10.21 -12.15
C GLY A 33 8.84 -8.76 -11.83
N THR A 34 7.62 -8.31 -12.11
CA THR A 34 7.15 -6.96 -11.77
C THR A 34 6.96 -6.78 -10.26
N ILE A 35 7.41 -5.64 -9.72
CA ILE A 35 7.43 -5.34 -8.28
C ILE A 35 6.27 -4.42 -7.92
N TYR A 36 5.56 -4.73 -6.82
CA TYR A 36 4.40 -4.00 -6.32
C TYR A 36 4.46 -3.74 -4.82
N ASN A 37 3.88 -2.61 -4.40
CA ASN A 37 3.80 -2.21 -2.98
C ASN A 37 2.78 -3.03 -2.17
N CYS A 38 1.72 -3.56 -2.79
CA CYS A 38 0.66 -4.30 -2.09
C CYS A 38 -0.12 -5.24 -3.03
N HIS A 39 -0.88 -6.19 -2.46
CA HIS A 39 -1.62 -7.19 -3.22
C HIS A 39 -2.74 -6.56 -4.04
N HIS A 40 -3.36 -5.48 -3.54
CA HIS A 40 -4.41 -4.78 -4.29
C HIS A 40 -3.89 -4.25 -5.63
N LEU A 41 -2.69 -3.68 -5.62
CA LEU A 41 -2.04 -3.16 -6.83
C LEU A 41 -1.56 -4.29 -7.73
N LEU A 42 -1.02 -5.37 -7.15
CA LEU A 42 -0.63 -6.58 -7.88
C LEU A 42 -1.83 -7.21 -8.60
N TYR A 43 -2.93 -7.49 -7.89
CA TYR A 43 -4.12 -8.13 -8.47
C TYR A 43 -4.84 -7.27 -9.51
N LYS A 44 -4.70 -5.95 -9.43
CA LYS A 44 -5.22 -5.03 -10.44
C LYS A 44 -4.21 -4.72 -11.55
N GLU A 45 -2.97 -5.21 -11.42
CA GLU A 45 -1.85 -4.88 -12.29
C GLU A 45 -1.66 -3.36 -12.47
N LYS A 46 -1.79 -2.60 -11.37
CA LYS A 46 -1.70 -1.13 -11.38
C LYS A 46 -0.50 -0.63 -10.59
N HIS A 47 0.07 0.49 -11.05
CA HIS A 47 1.15 1.21 -10.37
C HIS A 47 2.33 0.31 -9.94
N PRO A 48 2.94 -0.46 -10.87
CA PRO A 48 4.16 -1.19 -10.57
C PRO A 48 5.28 -0.19 -10.20
N ILE A 49 6.17 -0.59 -9.30
CA ILE A 49 7.28 0.24 -8.84
C ILE A 49 8.62 -0.15 -9.45
N GLY A 50 8.70 -1.28 -10.14
CA GLY A 50 9.92 -1.75 -10.76
C GLY A 50 9.79 -3.16 -11.33
N HIS A 51 10.91 -3.69 -11.78
CA HIS A 51 11.05 -5.05 -12.29
C HIS A 51 12.40 -5.61 -11.86
N ILE A 52 12.45 -6.88 -11.44
CA ILE A 52 13.68 -7.48 -10.87
C ILE A 52 14.89 -7.45 -11.82
N ASP A 53 14.67 -7.51 -13.12
CA ASP A 53 15.74 -7.45 -14.14
C ASP A 53 16.47 -6.09 -14.14
N ASN A 54 15.81 -5.04 -13.67
CA ASN A 54 16.39 -3.70 -13.55
C ASN A 54 17.01 -3.45 -12.17
N GLY A 55 17.02 -4.47 -11.30
CA GLY A 55 17.38 -4.35 -9.89
C GLY A 55 16.26 -3.74 -9.03
N TRP A 56 16.60 -3.45 -7.78
CA TRP A 56 15.67 -2.82 -6.84
C TRP A 56 15.58 -1.30 -7.08
N PRO A 57 14.38 -0.70 -7.05
CA PRO A 57 14.22 0.75 -7.10
C PRO A 57 15.02 1.45 -5.99
N GLU A 58 15.70 2.55 -6.30
CA GLU A 58 16.49 3.30 -5.31
C GLU A 58 15.64 3.86 -4.16
N ASN A 59 14.39 4.20 -4.46
CA ASN A 59 13.40 4.77 -3.54
C ASN A 59 12.48 3.72 -2.91
N ILE A 60 12.92 2.46 -2.83
CA ILE A 60 12.08 1.33 -2.38
C ILE A 60 11.60 1.43 -0.91
N LEU A 61 12.25 2.27 -0.10
CA LEU A 61 11.89 2.56 1.30
C LEU A 61 11.10 3.86 1.47
N ASP A 62 10.93 4.63 0.40
CA ASP A 62 10.26 5.91 0.48
C ASP A 62 8.76 5.71 0.71
N PRO A 63 8.14 6.53 1.58
CA PRO A 63 6.70 6.42 1.77
C PRO A 63 5.95 6.90 0.52
N ILE A 64 4.97 6.11 0.10
CA ILE A 64 4.10 6.38 -1.05
C ILE A 64 2.76 6.97 -0.62
N VAL A 65 2.13 7.75 -1.51
CA VAL A 65 0.73 8.16 -1.35
C VAL A 65 -0.17 7.10 -1.99
N CYS A 66 -0.91 6.37 -1.16
CA CYS A 66 -1.82 5.32 -1.57
C CYS A 66 -3.27 5.83 -1.54
N GLY A 67 -3.95 5.83 -2.68
CA GLY A 67 -5.38 6.19 -2.78
C GLY A 67 -6.35 5.04 -2.52
N GLU A 68 -5.85 3.83 -2.30
CA GLU A 68 -6.64 2.59 -2.16
C GLU A 68 -6.56 1.99 -0.75
N TYR A 69 -6.10 2.77 0.23
CA TYR A 69 -6.07 2.32 1.62
C TYR A 69 -7.48 1.90 2.07
N GLY A 70 -7.57 0.74 2.74
CA GLY A 70 -8.82 0.08 3.13
C GLY A 70 -9.47 -0.81 2.06
N HIS A 71 -9.01 -0.74 0.80
CA HIS A 71 -9.25 -1.77 -0.23
C HIS A 71 -8.04 -2.66 -0.49
N CYS A 72 -6.85 -2.20 -0.10
CA CYS A 72 -5.83 -3.12 0.36
C CYS A 72 -6.48 -3.98 1.44
N ASN A 73 -6.42 -5.31 1.33
CA ASN A 73 -6.82 -6.15 2.45
C ASN A 73 -6.16 -5.57 3.71
N PRO A 74 -6.88 -5.46 4.85
CA PRO A 74 -6.27 -4.93 6.05
C PRO A 74 -5.03 -5.80 6.33
N CYS A 75 -3.85 -5.23 6.11
CA CYS A 75 -2.53 -5.86 6.25
C CYS A 75 -2.16 -6.94 5.21
N ASP A 76 -1.77 -6.55 3.99
CA ASP A 76 -0.90 -7.44 3.18
C ASP A 76 0.42 -7.75 3.90
N PHE A 77 0.87 -6.78 4.70
CA PHE A 77 1.94 -6.95 5.66
C PHE A 77 1.43 -6.49 7.02
N ARG A 78 1.51 -7.37 8.03
CA ARG A 78 1.10 -7.10 9.42
C ARG A 78 1.74 -5.82 9.98
N ASP A 79 2.89 -5.45 9.43
CA ASP A 79 3.85 -4.51 10.01
C ASP A 79 4.00 -3.26 9.13
N MET A 80 3.12 -3.06 8.15
CA MET A 80 3.12 -1.88 7.28
C MET A 80 2.91 -0.60 8.12
N GLU A 81 3.74 0.40 7.89
CA GLU A 81 3.65 1.68 8.57
C GLU A 81 2.68 2.61 7.83
N VAL A 82 1.57 2.97 8.48
CA VAL A 82 0.64 4.01 8.01
C VAL A 82 1.04 5.31 8.68
N LEU A 83 1.57 6.24 7.90
CA LEU A 83 2.04 7.51 8.42
C LEU A 83 0.87 8.45 8.74
N PRO A 84 1.05 9.39 9.69
CA PRO A 84 0.06 10.41 9.99
C PRO A 84 -0.38 11.15 8.72
N ALA A 85 -1.66 11.51 8.67
CA ALA A 85 -2.22 12.29 7.60
C ALA A 85 -1.59 13.70 7.57
N ASP A 86 -0.89 14.05 6.50
CA ASP A 86 -0.49 15.43 6.24
C ASP A 86 -1.70 16.19 5.66
N SER A 87 -2.22 17.18 6.38
CA SER A 87 -3.44 17.92 6.01
C SER A 87 -3.37 18.60 4.64
N SER A 88 -2.18 18.73 4.04
CA SER A 88 -1.99 19.27 2.68
C SER A 88 -2.29 18.28 1.55
N ILE A 89 -2.36 16.97 1.82
CA ILE A 89 -2.53 15.91 0.81
C ILE A 89 -3.98 15.38 0.78
N TYR A 90 -4.77 15.65 1.82
CA TYR A 90 -6.07 15.01 2.03
C TYR A 90 -7.23 15.82 1.45
N LYS A 91 -7.84 15.28 0.38
CA LYS A 91 -9.27 15.49 0.13
C LYS A 91 -10.00 14.22 0.56
N PRO A 92 -10.85 14.24 1.61
CA PRO A 92 -11.67 13.09 1.92
C PRO A 92 -12.57 12.80 0.71
N VAL A 93 -12.41 11.62 0.11
CA VAL A 93 -13.35 11.14 -0.90
C VAL A 93 -14.61 10.75 -0.15
N SER A 94 -15.70 11.46 -0.42
CA SER A 94 -17.01 11.20 0.16
C SER A 94 -17.40 9.74 -0.09
N LEU A 95 -17.74 9.01 0.97
CA LEU A 95 -18.30 7.67 0.88
C LEU A 95 -19.58 7.74 0.04
N ILE A 96 -19.57 7.15 -1.14
CA ILE A 96 -20.79 6.90 -1.91
C ILE A 96 -21.40 5.65 -1.29
N ASN A 97 -22.45 5.83 -0.49
CA ASN A 97 -23.29 4.72 -0.06
C ASN A 97 -23.88 4.06 -1.32
N THR A 98 -23.50 2.80 -1.57
CA THR A 98 -24.19 1.90 -2.51
C THR A 98 -25.03 0.92 -1.73
#